data_AF-A0A838TS99-F1
#
_entry.id   AF-A0A838TS99-F1
#
_cell.length_a   1.000
_cell.length_b   1.000
_cell.length_c   1.000
_cell.angle_alpha   90.00
_cell.angle_beta   90.00
_cell.angle_gamma   90.00
#
_symmetry.space_group_name_H-M   'P 1'
#
loop_
_entity.id
_entity.type
_entity.pdbx_description
1 polymer ?
#
loop_
_entity_poly.entity_id
_entity_poly.type
_entity_poly.pdbx_seq_one_letter_code
_entity_poly.pdbx_strand_id
1 'polypeptide(L)'
;MGLCRGGNLLLGMSALMLALENYFLLATIPILYIAAITMISRGEVVGGNRAAIRYAAFMYAIVVISICLIAAYFEGRYFLQALGFIILFAFLIYRPLIKALQKPEPINIRNSVKTGVISLIVMDAAV
;
A
#
# COMPACT_ATOMS: atom_id res chain seq x y z
N MET A 1 -17.42 16.62 14.14
CA MET A 1 -16.28 16.16 13.31
C MET A 1 -15.09 15.65 14.13
N GLY A 2 -14.77 16.23 15.30
CA GLY A 2 -13.68 15.75 16.17
C GLY A 2 -13.90 14.37 16.80
N LEU A 3 -15.12 14.07 17.27
CA LEU A 3 -15.46 12.79 17.90
C LEU A 3 -15.35 11.58 16.95
N CYS A 4 -15.75 11.75 15.69
CA CYS A 4 -15.66 10.71 14.68
C CYS A 4 -14.18 10.45 14.28
N ARG A 5 -13.34 11.50 14.25
CA ARG A 5 -11.89 11.35 14.06
C ARG A 5 -11.19 10.74 15.28
N GLY A 6 -11.60 11.11 16.50
CA GLY A 6 -11.08 10.55 17.74
C GLY A 6 -11.45 9.07 17.91
N GLY A 7 -12.68 8.70 17.57
CA GLY A 7 -13.15 7.30 17.57
C GLY A 7 -12.35 6.42 16.60
N ASN A 8 -12.16 6.87 15.35
CA ASN A 8 -11.31 6.15 14.39
C ASN A 8 -9.87 6.02 14.85
N LEU A 9 -9.33 7.02 15.56
CA LEU A 9 -7.98 6.97 16.11
C LEU A 9 -7.86 5.94 17.24
N LEU A 10 -8.84 5.91 18.15
CA LEU A 10 -8.88 4.94 19.26
C LEU A 10 -9.08 3.50 18.77
N LEU A 11 -9.91 3.31 17.74
CA LEU A 11 -10.08 2.00 17.06
C LEU A 11 -8.79 1.57 16.36
N GLY A 12 -8.10 2.49 15.68
CA GLY A 12 -6.79 2.21 15.09
C GLY A 12 -5.72 1.85 16.13
N MET A 13 -5.66 2.56 17.25
CA MET A 13 -4.69 2.31 18.32
C MET A 13 -4.95 0.99 19.06
N SER A 14 -6.20 0.60 19.27
CA SER A 14 -6.55 -0.68 19.91
C SER A 14 -6.21 -1.89 19.02
N ALA A 15 -6.46 -1.80 17.71
CA ALA A 15 -6.04 -2.83 16.75
C ALA A 15 -4.50 -2.93 16.64
N LEU A 16 -3.79 -1.79 16.69
CA LEU A 16 -2.33 -1.73 16.72
C LEU A 16 -1.74 -2.40 17.96
N MET A 17 -2.33 -2.22 19.14
CA MET A 17 -1.84 -2.80 20.39
C MET A 17 -1.81 -4.34 20.34
N LEU A 18 -2.85 -4.97 19.77
CA LEU A 18 -2.90 -6.43 19.59
C LEU A 18 -1.91 -6.95 18.53
N ALA A 19 -1.63 -6.17 17.49
CA ALA A 19 -0.67 -6.56 16.44
C ALA A 19 0.80 -6.39 16.88
N LEU A 20 1.07 -5.48 17.82
CA LEU A 20 2.44 -5.17 18.27
C LEU A 20 3.11 -6.32 19.04
N GLU A 21 2.37 -7.15 19.77
CA GLU A 21 2.95 -8.20 20.62
C GLU A 21 3.54 -9.39 19.83
N ASN A 22 3.03 -9.69 18.63
CA ASN A 22 3.47 -10.87 17.86
C ASN A 22 3.76 -10.60 16.36
N TYR A 23 3.31 -9.47 15.80
CA TYR A 23 3.30 -9.23 14.35
C TYR A 23 3.82 -7.83 13.96
N PHE A 24 4.75 -7.26 14.75
CA PHE A 24 5.32 -5.93 14.51
C PHE A 24 5.81 -5.73 13.07
N LEU A 25 6.48 -6.76 12.51
CA LEU A 25 6.95 -6.74 11.12
C LEU A 25 5.80 -6.65 10.11
N LEU A 26 4.69 -7.35 10.35
CA LEU A 26 3.47 -7.27 9.53
C LEU A 26 2.85 -5.87 9.59
N ALA A 27 2.77 -5.28 10.79
CA ALA A 27 2.18 -3.95 11.00
C ALA A 27 2.95 -2.82 10.29
N THR A 28 4.27 -2.98 10.09
CA THR A 28 5.07 -1.97 9.37
C THR A 28 4.78 -1.89 7.87
N ILE A 29 4.28 -2.97 7.26
CA ILE A 29 4.06 -3.03 5.80
C ILE A 29 2.91 -2.11 5.36
N PRO A 30 1.71 -2.15 5.98
CA PRO A 30 0.63 -1.21 5.67
C PRO A 30 1.02 0.25 5.93
N ILE A 31 1.83 0.53 6.96
CA ILE A 31 2.30 1.89 7.27
C ILE A 31 3.18 2.42 6.13
N LEU A 32 4.16 1.62 5.67
CA LEU A 32 5.01 1.98 4.55
C LEU A 32 4.20 2.17 3.25
N TYR A 33 3.22 1.30 3.03
CA TYR A 33 2.34 1.37 1.86
C TYR A 33 1.48 2.65 1.85
N ILE A 34 0.86 2.99 2.98
CA ILE A 34 0.09 4.23 3.12
C ILE A 34 0.99 5.45 2.98
N ALA A 35 2.20 5.43 3.54
CA ALA A 35 3.18 6.51 3.35
C ALA A 35 3.49 6.75 1.86
N ALA A 36 3.65 5.67 1.08
CA ALA A 36 3.85 5.76 -0.37
C ALA A 36 2.63 6.36 -1.10
N ILE A 37 1.40 5.94 -0.77
CA ILE A 37 0.16 6.54 -1.32
C ILE A 37 0.09 8.04 -0.98
N THR A 38 0.41 8.39 0.25
CA THR A 38 0.34 9.78 0.74
C THR A 38 1.36 10.66 0.01
N MET A 39 2.55 10.13 -0.28
CA MET A 39 3.57 10.79 -1.10
C MET A 39 3.09 11.04 -2.53
N ILE A 40 2.39 10.08 -3.15
CA ILE A 40 1.81 10.23 -4.49
C ILE A 40 0.70 11.30 -4.47
N SER A 41 -0.17 11.27 -3.46
CA SER A 41 -1.28 12.23 -3.31
C SER A 41 -0.82 13.68 -3.19
N ARG A 42 0.33 13.95 -2.56
CA ARG A 42 0.87 15.32 -2.50
C ARG A 42 1.20 15.91 -3.88
N GLY A 43 1.49 15.05 -4.87
CA GLY A 43 1.73 15.46 -6.26
C GLY A 43 0.47 15.83 -7.04
N GLU A 44 -0.73 15.60 -6.49
CA GLU A 44 -2.03 15.85 -7.14
C GLU A 44 -2.27 17.35 -7.40
N VAL A 45 -1.79 18.24 -6.52
CA VAL A 45 -2.15 19.67 -6.55
C VAL A 45 -1.25 20.49 -7.48
N VAL A 46 0.03 20.14 -7.60
CA VAL A 46 1.02 20.89 -8.40
C VAL A 46 1.26 20.23 -9.77
N GLY A 47 1.02 18.91 -9.89
CA GLY A 47 1.34 18.14 -11.10
C GLY A 47 2.85 17.99 -11.31
N GLY A 48 3.27 16.97 -12.07
CA GLY A 48 4.65 16.91 -12.57
C GLY A 48 5.75 16.39 -11.61
N ASN A 49 5.46 16.00 -10.36
CA ASN A 49 6.50 15.50 -9.44
C ASN A 49 6.90 14.03 -9.73
N ARG A 50 7.60 13.80 -10.84
CA ARG A 50 8.11 12.48 -11.25
C ARG A 50 9.08 11.88 -10.24
N ALA A 51 9.78 12.71 -9.45
CA ALA A 51 10.65 12.22 -8.39
C ALA A 51 9.84 11.53 -7.29
N ALA A 52 8.78 12.17 -6.79
CA ALA A 52 7.90 11.58 -5.78
C ALA A 52 7.25 10.26 -6.25
N ILE A 53 6.79 10.20 -7.51
CA ILE A 53 6.22 8.96 -8.08
C ILE A 53 7.26 7.84 -8.14
N ARG A 54 8.52 8.15 -8.51
CA ARG A 54 9.62 7.16 -8.50
C ARG A 54 9.96 6.67 -7.08
N TYR A 55 10.02 7.57 -6.10
CA TYR A 55 10.23 7.19 -4.71
C TYR A 55 9.09 6.31 -4.18
N ALA A 56 7.84 6.62 -4.53
CA ALA A 56 6.71 5.78 -4.17
C ALA A 56 6.74 4.41 -4.86
N ALA A 57 7.19 4.34 -6.12
CA ALA A 57 7.39 3.07 -6.82
C ALA A 57 8.42 2.16 -6.11
N PHE A 58 9.49 2.77 -5.59
CA PHE A 58 10.50 2.07 -4.79
C PHE A 58 9.92 1.58 -3.46
N MET A 59 9.15 2.41 -2.76
CA MET A 59 8.46 1.98 -1.53
C MET A 59 7.47 0.83 -1.78
N TYR A 60 6.73 0.86 -2.88
CA TYR A 60 5.88 -0.27 -3.29
C TYR A 60 6.66 -1.54 -3.57
N ALA A 61 7.85 -1.44 -4.15
CA ALA A 61 8.70 -2.61 -4.37
C ALA A 61 9.10 -3.25 -3.04
N ILE A 62 9.49 -2.43 -2.05
CA ILE A 62 9.79 -2.92 -0.71
C ILE A 62 8.57 -3.62 -0.10
N VAL A 63 7.38 -3.03 -0.18
CA VAL A 63 6.14 -3.63 0.33
C VAL A 63 5.87 -5.00 -0.31
N VAL A 64 5.92 -5.09 -1.64
CA VAL A 64 5.67 -6.35 -2.37
C VAL A 64 6.71 -7.42 -2.02
N ILE A 65 7.99 -7.05 -1.92
CA ILE A 65 9.06 -7.97 -1.52
C ILE A 65 8.83 -8.47 -0.09
N SER A 66 8.50 -7.59 0.84
CA SER A 66 8.22 -7.96 2.23
C SER A 66 7.06 -8.95 2.34
N ILE A 67 5.95 -8.71 1.63
CA ILE A 67 4.80 -9.63 1.60
C ILE A 67 5.23 -10.99 1.02
N CYS A 68 6.02 -10.99 -0.05
CA CYS A 68 6.49 -12.21 -0.69
C CYS A 68 7.40 -13.05 0.24
N LEU A 69 8.31 -12.39 0.99
CA LEU A 69 9.17 -13.05 1.97
C LEU A 69 8.37 -13.67 3.12
N ILE A 70 7.34 -12.97 3.61
CA ILE A 70 6.45 -13.46 4.66
C ILE A 70 5.66 -14.67 4.15
N ALA A 71 5.05 -14.56 2.97
CA ALA A 71 4.31 -15.66 2.37
C ALA A 71 5.21 -16.89 2.17
N ALA A 72 6.45 -16.71 1.73
CA ALA A 72 7.41 -17.81 1.59
C ALA A 72 7.78 -18.47 2.93
N TYR A 73 7.85 -17.70 4.02
CA TYR A 73 8.23 -18.20 5.33
C TYR A 73 7.08 -18.92 6.07
N PHE A 74 5.85 -18.40 5.98
CA PHE A 74 4.71 -18.91 6.77
C PHE A 74 3.79 -19.86 6.01
N GLU A 75 3.68 -19.73 4.68
CA GLU A 75 2.58 -20.35 3.92
C GLU A 75 2.99 -21.57 3.07
N GLY A 76 4.00 -22.35 3.45
CA GLY A 76 4.60 -23.38 2.58
C GLY A 76 3.66 -24.29 1.75
N ARG A 77 2.40 -24.53 2.18
CA ARG A 77 1.36 -25.24 1.39
C ARG A 77 0.37 -24.34 0.63
N TYR A 78 0.13 -23.11 1.07
CA TYR A 78 -0.80 -22.14 0.46
C TYR A 78 -0.08 -21.03 -0.33
N PHE A 79 1.25 -21.07 -0.39
CA PHE A 79 2.10 -20.12 -1.08
C PHE A 79 1.67 -19.84 -2.53
N LEU A 80 1.23 -20.86 -3.28
CA LEU A 80 0.76 -20.67 -4.67
C LEU A 80 -0.49 -19.79 -4.75
N GLN A 81 -1.38 -19.86 -3.75
CA GLN A 81 -2.60 -19.05 -3.69
C GLN A 81 -2.27 -17.63 -3.27
N ALA A 82 -1.42 -17.46 -2.24
CA ALA A 82 -0.88 -16.17 -1.83
C ALA A 82 -0.15 -15.47 -2.99
N LEU A 83 0.65 -16.21 -3.78
CA LEU A 83 1.34 -15.68 -4.96
C LEU A 83 0.36 -15.08 -5.98
N GLY A 84 -0.80 -15.71 -6.20
CA GLY A 84 -1.84 -15.19 -7.08
C GLY A 84 -2.35 -13.82 -6.62
N PHE A 85 -2.64 -13.66 -5.33
CA PHE A 85 -3.06 -12.39 -4.74
C PHE A 85 -1.94 -11.34 -4.75
N ILE A 86 -0.69 -11.73 -4.49
CA ILE A 86 0.48 -10.84 -4.55
C ILE A 86 0.69 -10.30 -5.97
N ILE A 87 0.59 -11.17 -6.98
CA ILE A 87 0.71 -10.76 -8.40
C ILE A 87 -0.44 -9.82 -8.77
N LEU A 88 -1.67 -10.13 -8.36
CA LEU A 88 -2.83 -9.27 -8.59
C LEU A 88 -2.64 -7.91 -7.91
N PHE A 89 -2.19 -7.90 -6.66
CA PHE A 89 -1.89 -6.68 -5.89
C PHE A 89 -0.81 -5.84 -6.60
N ALA A 90 0.32 -6.45 -6.96
CA ALA A 90 1.39 -5.77 -7.68
C ALA A 90 0.89 -5.18 -9.03
N PHE A 91 0.08 -5.94 -9.77
CA PHE A 91 -0.50 -5.47 -11.02
C PHE A 91 -1.42 -4.25 -10.81
N LEU A 92 -2.29 -4.29 -9.80
CA LEU A 92 -3.22 -3.21 -9.50
C LEU A 92 -2.52 -1.92 -9.06
N ILE A 93 -1.44 -2.00 -8.29
CA ILE A 93 -0.70 -0.82 -7.84
C ILE A 93 0.21 -0.25 -8.94
N TYR A 94 0.92 -1.10 -9.70
CA TYR A 94 1.91 -0.63 -10.68
C TYR A 94 1.29 -0.15 -11.99
N ARG A 95 0.17 -0.74 -12.44
CA ARG A 95 -0.48 -0.34 -13.70
C ARG A 95 -0.86 1.15 -13.74
N PRO A 96 -1.57 1.73 -12.75
CA PRO A 96 -1.88 3.15 -12.75
C PRO A 96 -0.66 4.02 -12.39
N LEU A 97 0.27 3.51 -11.59
CA LEU A 97 1.51 4.21 -11.24
C LEU A 97 2.39 4.47 -12.47
N ILE A 98 2.55 3.48 -13.34
CA ILE A 98 3.30 3.62 -14.59
C ILE A 98 2.64 4.65 -15.51
N LYS A 99 1.31 4.66 -15.59
CA LYS A 99 0.57 5.70 -16.33
C LYS A 99 0.83 7.10 -15.76
N ALA A 100 0.82 7.24 -14.43
CA ALA A 100 1.14 8.50 -13.76
C ALA A 100 2.61 8.92 -13.95
N LEU A 101 3.54 7.96 -14.11
CA LEU A 101 4.94 8.26 -14.38
C LEU A 101 5.17 8.75 -15.82
N GLN A 102 4.50 8.14 -16.80
CA GLN A 102 4.57 8.54 -18.21
C GLN A 102 3.88 9.89 -18.45
N LYS A 103 2.68 10.07 -17.87
CA LYS A 103 1.86 11.28 -17.98
C LYS A 103 1.51 11.78 -16.57
N PRO A 104 2.38 12.60 -15.93
CA PRO A 104 2.20 13.09 -14.56
C PRO A 104 1.18 14.23 -14.49
N GLU A 105 0.00 13.96 -15.03
CA GLU A 105 -1.18 14.81 -14.96
C GLU A 105 -1.93 14.53 -13.65
N PRO A 106 -2.53 15.55 -13.02
CA PRO A 106 -3.30 15.38 -11.78
C PRO A 106 -4.34 14.26 -11.84
N ILE A 107 -4.99 14.06 -12.99
CA ILE A 107 -5.99 13.01 -13.18
C ILE A 107 -5.40 11.60 -13.07
N ASN A 108 -4.20 11.36 -13.61
CA ASN A 108 -3.53 10.07 -13.57
C ASN A 108 -2.98 9.78 -12.17
N ILE A 109 -2.45 10.82 -11.49
CA ILE A 109 -1.99 10.73 -10.10
C ILE A 109 -3.16 10.36 -9.18
N ARG A 110 -4.30 11.05 -9.31
CA ARG A 110 -5.51 10.78 -8.52
C ARG A 110 -6.05 9.37 -8.76
N ASN A 111 -6.03 8.91 -10.01
CA ASN A 111 -6.42 7.53 -10.35
C ASN A 111 -5.46 6.50 -9.72
N SER A 112 -4.16 6.80 -9.67
CA SER A 112 -3.17 5.97 -8.96
C SER A 112 -3.45 5.90 -7.46
N VAL A 113 -3.79 7.03 -6.82
CA VAL A 113 -4.14 7.07 -5.39
C VAL A 113 -5.41 6.25 -5.13
N LYS A 114 -6.49 6.47 -5.90
CA LYS A 114 -7.75 5.71 -5.72
C LYS A 114 -7.54 4.21 -5.87
N THR A 115 -6.80 3.80 -6.90
CA THR A 115 -6.53 2.37 -7.14
C THR A 115 -5.64 1.79 -6.04
N GLY A 116 -4.66 2.56 -5.55
CA GLY A 116 -3.83 2.16 -4.40
C GLY A 116 -4.66 1.94 -3.14
N VAL A 117 -5.61 2.81 -2.83
CA VAL A 117 -6.52 2.63 -1.69
C VAL A 117 -7.39 1.38 -1.86
N ILE A 118 -7.94 1.12 -3.06
CA ILE A 118 -8.72 -0.09 -3.34
C ILE A 118 -7.86 -1.35 -3.21
N SER A 119 -6.58 -1.26 -3.58
CA SER A 119 -5.63 -2.37 -3.51
C SER A 119 -5.31 -2.81 -2.07
N LEU A 120 -5.64 -2.00 -1.05
CA LEU A 120 -5.54 -2.41 0.37
C LEU A 120 -6.39 -3.66 0.66
N ILE A 121 -7.53 -3.82 0.00
CA ILE A 121 -8.39 -5.00 0.17
C ILE A 121 -7.68 -6.26 -0.36
N VAL A 122 -6.96 -6.12 -1.47
CA VAL A 122 -6.21 -7.23 -2.07
C VAL A 122 -4.95 -7.54 -1.25
N MET A 123 -4.35 -6.52 -0.63
CA MET A 123 -3.24 -6.68 0.31
C MET A 123 -3.66 -7.46 1.55
N ASP A 124 -4.83 -7.14 2.12
CA ASP A 124 -5.42 -7.84 3.27
C ASP A 124 -5.75 -9.30 2.94
N ALA A 125 -6.17 -9.59 1.71
CA ALA A 125 -6.38 -10.97 1.26
C ALA A 125 -5.08 -11.76 0.99
N ALA A 126 -3.93 -11.10 0.95
CA ALA A 126 -2.63 -11.70 0.61
C ALA A 126 -1.73 -11.97 1.82
N VAL A 127 -2.11 -11.50 3.01
CA VAL A 127 -1.35 -11.56 4.27
C VAL A 127 -2.23 -12.20 5.34
#